data_AF-A0A951N3P3-F1
#
_entry.id   AF-A0A951N3P3-F1
#
_cell.length_a   1.000
_cell.length_b   1.000
_cell.length_c   1.000
_cell.angle_alpha   90.00
_cell.angle_beta   90.00
_cell.angle_gamma   90.00
#
_symmetry.space_group_name_H-M   'P 1'
#
loop_
_entity.id
_entity.type
_entity.pdbx_description
1 polymer ?
#
loop_
_entity_poly.entity_id
_entity_poly.type
_entity_poly.pdbx_seq_one_letter_code
_entity_poly.pdbx_strand_id
1 'polypeptide(L)'
;MAPTLLLPPRFSDDSNALWRAAIALQWPIERLQGWTVPEELRANQWAIYGESLWANHIAEQLGVHLFEPPLDYLARLPLEQMGRKIEFGTLKAAREMVFPLFVKPAGDKAFEARVYASPDELLAPDFWPEDLPVLTSEVVRWEIEYRCFVLDGKVETASPYWRGEPSTRDESGAYVSPPDELKEAILFANRVLKSKNENGITRARFWMWESSQGAAGPLSKRIRRSAWGFTAATLKKCWK
;
A
#
# COMPACT_ATOMS: atom_id res chain seq x y z
N MET A 1 -16.46 20.02 -15.50
CA MET A 1 -16.49 19.02 -16.59
C MET A 1 -16.08 17.68 -15.99
N ALA A 2 -16.19 16.57 -16.73
CA ALA A 2 -15.50 15.34 -16.33
C ALA A 2 -13.98 15.51 -16.53
N PRO A 3 -13.12 14.94 -15.68
CA PRO A 3 -11.68 14.96 -15.89
C PRO A 3 -11.27 14.00 -17.02
N THR A 4 -10.18 14.32 -17.72
CA THR A 4 -9.53 13.40 -18.65
C THR A 4 -8.78 12.33 -17.86
N LEU A 5 -9.10 11.06 -18.07
CA LEU A 5 -8.34 9.93 -17.54
C LEU A 5 -7.02 9.78 -18.33
N LEU A 6 -5.89 9.95 -17.66
CA LEU A 6 -4.55 9.73 -18.21
C LEU A 6 -4.04 8.34 -17.82
N LEU A 7 -3.72 7.52 -18.81
CA LEU A 7 -3.21 6.15 -18.67
C LEU A 7 -1.78 6.01 -19.21
N PRO A 8 -0.98 5.06 -18.67
CA PRO A 8 0.39 4.83 -19.14
C PRO A 8 0.37 4.03 -20.44
N PRO A 9 1.48 4.01 -21.21
CA PRO A 9 1.55 3.24 -22.45
C PRO A 9 1.36 1.73 -22.21
N ARG A 10 1.74 1.24 -21.03
CA ARG A 10 1.60 -0.17 -20.64
C ARG A 10 0.15 -0.52 -20.31
N PHE A 11 -0.33 -1.59 -20.93
CA PHE A 11 -1.62 -2.21 -20.61
C PHE A 11 -1.50 -3.13 -19.39
N SER A 12 -2.55 -3.14 -18.58
CA SER A 12 -2.72 -3.95 -17.36
C SER A 12 -4.21 -4.11 -17.08
N ASP A 13 -4.61 -5.14 -16.33
CA ASP A 13 -6.00 -5.38 -15.96
C ASP A 13 -6.66 -4.15 -15.31
N ASP A 14 -5.94 -3.50 -14.40
CA ASP A 14 -6.39 -2.27 -13.72
C ASP A 14 -6.56 -1.10 -14.70
N SER A 15 -5.58 -0.85 -15.59
CA SER A 15 -5.71 0.22 -16.61
C SER A 15 -6.83 -0.08 -17.62
N ASN A 16 -7.12 -1.36 -17.88
CA ASN A 16 -8.21 -1.79 -18.74
C ASN A 16 -9.58 -1.66 -18.05
N ALA A 17 -9.64 -1.93 -16.73
CA ALA A 17 -10.84 -1.71 -15.92
C ALA A 17 -11.17 -0.21 -15.83
N LEU A 18 -10.17 0.63 -15.56
CA LEU A 18 -10.32 2.09 -15.56
C LEU A 18 -10.74 2.65 -16.92
N TRP A 19 -10.14 2.16 -18.02
CA TRP A 19 -10.53 2.54 -19.38
C TRP A 19 -12.00 2.19 -19.67
N ARG A 20 -12.46 0.98 -19.32
CA ARG A 20 -13.88 0.60 -19.47
C ARG A 20 -14.82 1.43 -18.61
N ALA A 21 -14.43 1.72 -17.36
CA ALA A 21 -15.22 2.55 -16.45
C ALA A 21 -15.35 3.99 -16.96
N ALA A 22 -14.26 4.58 -17.45
CA ALA A 22 -14.26 5.91 -18.03
C ALA A 22 -15.13 5.99 -19.31
N ILE A 23 -15.12 4.97 -20.16
CA ILE A 23 -16.05 4.88 -21.32
C ILE A 23 -17.51 4.84 -20.85
N ALA A 24 -17.84 4.01 -19.86
CA ALA A 24 -19.20 3.91 -19.33
C ALA A 24 -19.69 5.23 -18.69
N LEU A 25 -18.76 6.02 -18.13
CA LEU A 25 -19.02 7.35 -17.58
C LEU A 25 -18.87 8.50 -18.61
N GLN A 26 -18.57 8.18 -19.87
CA GLN A 26 -18.32 9.16 -20.95
C GLN A 26 -17.21 10.19 -20.64
N TRP A 27 -16.21 9.80 -19.85
CA TRP A 27 -15.05 10.65 -19.57
C TRP A 27 -14.13 10.70 -20.81
N PRO A 28 -13.46 11.84 -21.07
CA PRO A 28 -12.32 11.87 -21.98
C PRO A 28 -11.21 10.94 -21.46
N ILE A 29 -10.51 10.26 -22.37
CA ILE A 29 -9.44 9.32 -22.01
C ILE A 29 -8.27 9.55 -22.95
N GLU A 30 -7.06 9.66 -22.39
CA GLU A 30 -5.81 9.63 -23.13
C GLU A 30 -4.94 8.48 -22.64
N ARG A 31 -4.31 7.75 -23.56
CA ARG A 31 -3.25 6.79 -23.21
C ARG A 31 -1.95 7.28 -23.82
N LEU A 32 -1.15 7.97 -22.99
CA LEU A 32 0.11 8.54 -23.41
C LEU A 32 1.05 7.45 -23.91
N GLN A 33 1.62 7.65 -25.10
CA GLN A 33 2.57 6.70 -25.72
C GLN A 33 3.99 6.80 -25.12
N GLY A 34 4.20 7.75 -24.19
CA GLY A 34 5.49 8.01 -23.57
C GLY A 34 5.35 8.75 -22.25
N TRP A 35 6.34 9.60 -21.97
CA TRP A 35 6.47 10.31 -20.69
C TRP A 35 6.15 11.81 -20.82
N THR A 36 5.83 12.29 -22.01
CA THR A 36 5.52 13.71 -22.28
C THR A 36 4.01 13.94 -22.36
N VAL A 37 3.53 15.02 -21.76
CA VAL A 37 2.12 15.44 -21.86
C VAL A 37 1.93 16.41 -23.05
N PRO A 38 1.09 16.07 -24.05
CA PRO A 38 0.68 16.96 -25.13
C PRO A 38 0.09 18.28 -24.63
N GLU A 39 0.31 19.36 -25.39
CA GLU A 39 -0.10 20.72 -25.00
C GLU A 39 -1.63 20.85 -24.86
N GLU A 40 -2.37 20.17 -25.74
CA GLU A 40 -3.83 20.17 -25.82
C GLU A 40 -4.48 19.63 -24.54
N LEU A 41 -3.73 18.85 -23.76
CA LEU A 41 -4.21 18.26 -22.52
C LEU A 41 -3.99 19.15 -21.29
N ARG A 42 -3.13 20.19 -21.38
CA ARG A 42 -2.75 21.02 -20.22
C ARG A 42 -3.80 22.02 -19.74
N ALA A 43 -4.91 22.18 -20.48
CA ALA A 43 -6.03 23.02 -20.09
C ALA A 43 -7.18 22.26 -19.37
N ASN A 44 -7.04 20.95 -19.13
CA ASN A 44 -8.11 20.09 -18.61
C ASN A 44 -8.04 19.87 -17.09
N GLN A 45 -9.06 19.22 -16.53
CA GLN A 45 -8.94 18.51 -15.25
C GLN A 45 -8.47 17.08 -15.53
N TRP A 46 -7.68 16.48 -14.64
CA TRP A 46 -7.06 15.16 -14.89
C TRP A 46 -7.35 14.15 -13.80
N ALA A 47 -7.49 12.88 -14.21
CA ALA A 47 -7.39 11.72 -13.33
C ALA A 47 -6.19 10.89 -13.78
N ILE A 48 -5.11 10.87 -12.99
CA ILE A 48 -3.83 10.23 -13.36
C ILE A 48 -3.79 8.82 -12.77
N TYR A 49 -3.52 7.81 -13.60
CA TYR A 49 -3.26 6.44 -13.17
C TYR A 49 -1.98 5.90 -13.81
N GLY A 50 -1.10 5.28 -13.03
CA GLY A 50 0.13 4.63 -13.51
C GLY A 50 1.05 4.22 -12.35
N GLU A 51 2.21 3.65 -12.66
CA GLU A 51 3.26 3.40 -11.66
C GLU A 51 3.78 4.73 -11.07
N SER A 52 4.17 4.74 -9.78
CA SER A 52 4.51 5.99 -9.04
C SER A 52 5.48 6.92 -9.79
N LEU A 53 6.55 6.39 -10.38
CA LEU A 53 7.55 7.20 -11.10
C LEU A 53 6.96 7.89 -12.34
N TRP A 54 6.14 7.18 -13.12
CA TRP A 54 5.47 7.75 -14.29
C TRP A 54 4.39 8.75 -13.84
N ALA A 55 3.57 8.40 -12.85
CA ALA A 55 2.49 9.24 -12.37
C ALA A 55 3.01 10.57 -11.80
N ASN A 56 4.11 10.54 -11.03
CA ASN A 56 4.77 11.74 -10.51
C ASN A 56 5.33 12.62 -11.64
N HIS A 57 5.96 12.04 -12.65
CA HIS A 57 6.53 12.80 -13.78
C HIS A 57 5.46 13.44 -14.69
N ILE A 58 4.31 12.77 -14.87
CA ILE A 58 3.16 13.34 -15.57
C ILE A 58 2.50 14.45 -14.74
N ALA A 59 2.39 14.25 -13.42
CA ALA A 59 1.84 15.25 -12.51
C ALA A 59 2.68 16.54 -12.47
N GLU A 60 4.01 16.42 -12.44
CA GLU A 60 4.96 17.54 -12.51
C GLU A 60 4.76 18.40 -13.77
N GLN A 61 4.67 17.78 -14.94
CA GLN A 61 4.40 18.48 -16.22
C GLN A 61 3.04 19.20 -16.27
N LEU A 62 2.08 18.72 -15.48
CA LEU A 62 0.73 19.30 -15.36
C LEU A 62 0.64 20.35 -14.23
N GLY A 63 1.73 20.56 -13.47
CA GLY A 63 1.73 21.45 -12.31
C GLY A 63 0.84 20.97 -11.16
N VAL A 64 0.54 19.66 -11.09
CA VAL A 64 -0.28 19.07 -10.02
C VAL A 64 0.56 18.23 -9.06
N HIS A 65 0.15 18.21 -7.80
CA HIS A 65 0.82 17.44 -6.76
C HIS A 65 0.05 16.14 -6.46
N LEU A 66 0.75 15.00 -6.48
CA LEU A 66 0.20 13.73 -6.01
C LEU A 66 0.48 13.58 -4.51
N PHE A 67 -0.58 13.60 -3.71
CA PHE A 67 -0.48 13.48 -2.27
C PHE A 67 -0.05 12.07 -1.84
N GLU A 68 1.07 11.99 -1.14
CA GLU A 68 1.47 10.82 -0.37
C GLU A 68 1.45 11.12 1.14
N PRO A 69 1.07 10.16 2.00
CA PRO A 69 1.16 10.35 3.45
C PRO A 69 2.63 10.46 3.89
N PRO A 70 2.95 11.22 4.95
CA PRO A 70 4.29 11.25 5.54
C PRO A 70 4.83 9.84 5.83
N LEU A 71 6.14 9.65 5.67
CA LEU A 71 6.78 8.33 5.84
C LEU A 71 6.57 7.73 7.24
N ASP A 72 6.42 8.59 8.25
CA ASP A 72 6.21 8.22 9.65
C ASP A 72 4.72 8.13 10.03
N TYR A 73 3.78 8.33 9.09
CA TYR A 73 2.33 8.32 9.35
C TYR A 73 1.87 7.08 10.11
N LEU A 74 2.41 5.89 9.76
CA LEU A 74 2.07 4.63 10.44
C LEU A 74 2.53 4.57 11.90
N ALA A 75 3.60 5.28 12.27
CA ALA A 75 4.10 5.34 13.64
C ALA A 75 3.37 6.38 14.50
N ARG A 76 2.65 7.33 13.87
CA ARG A 76 1.82 8.35 14.57
C ARG A 76 0.42 7.86 14.92
N LEU A 77 0.00 6.70 14.43
CA LEU A 77 -1.34 6.17 14.66
C LEU A 77 -1.46 5.56 16.08
N PRO A 78 -2.58 5.77 16.79
CA PRO A 78 -2.89 5.12 18.05
C PRO A 78 -2.61 3.61 18.06
N LEU A 79 -1.96 3.12 19.12
CA LEU A 79 -1.62 1.70 19.30
C LEU A 79 -2.84 0.78 19.16
N GLU A 80 -4.00 1.21 19.66
CA GLU A 80 -5.29 0.52 19.54
C GLU A 80 -5.73 0.26 18.09
N GLN A 81 -5.29 1.10 17.16
CA GLN A 81 -5.59 0.98 15.74
C GLN A 81 -4.51 0.18 15.00
N MET A 82 -3.28 0.17 15.50
CA MET A 82 -2.17 -0.55 14.88
C MET A 82 -2.08 -2.00 15.34
N GLY A 83 -2.60 -2.32 16.53
CA GLY A 83 -2.59 -3.64 17.16
C GLY A 83 -1.20 -4.11 17.62
N ARG A 84 -0.15 -3.33 17.34
CA ARG A 84 1.26 -3.59 17.63
C ARG A 84 2.05 -2.29 17.55
N LYS A 85 3.22 -2.22 18.18
CA LYS A 85 4.11 -1.07 18.06
C LYS A 85 4.69 -1.01 16.63
N ILE A 86 4.60 0.16 16.01
CA ILE A 86 5.34 0.52 14.79
C ILE A 86 6.18 1.75 15.11
N GLU A 87 7.45 1.71 14.75
CA GLU A 87 8.40 2.81 14.99
C GLU A 87 8.95 3.31 13.66
N PHE A 88 9.12 4.62 13.55
CA PHE A 88 9.80 5.27 12.43
C PHE A 88 11.17 5.74 12.89
N GLY A 89 12.19 5.47 12.08
CA GLY A 89 13.57 5.82 12.40
C GLY A 89 14.49 5.60 11.21
N THR A 90 15.78 5.47 11.49
CA THR A 90 16.81 5.25 10.48
C THR A 90 17.27 3.79 10.45
N LEU A 91 17.84 3.36 9.32
CA LEU A 91 18.45 2.04 9.19
C LEU A 91 19.54 1.80 10.26
N LYS A 92 20.29 2.84 10.63
CA LYS A 92 21.24 2.81 11.75
C LYS A 92 20.56 2.43 13.06
N ALA A 93 19.52 3.18 13.46
CA ALA A 93 18.80 2.92 14.71
C ALA A 93 18.18 1.51 14.74
N ALA A 94 17.66 1.04 13.60
CA ALA A 94 17.10 -0.32 13.48
C ALA A 94 18.14 -1.44 13.71
N ARG A 95 19.43 -1.21 13.42
CA ARG A 95 20.52 -2.18 13.68
C ARG A 95 20.89 -2.27 15.17
N GLU A 96 20.55 -1.26 15.96
CA GLU A 96 20.80 -1.18 17.41
C GLU A 96 19.62 -1.76 18.23
N MET A 97 18.51 -2.14 17.58
CA MET A 97 17.34 -2.74 18.22
C MET A 97 17.51 -4.23 18.56
N VAL A 98 16.56 -4.80 19.30
CA VAL A 98 16.51 -6.24 19.61
C VAL A 98 15.90 -7.02 18.42
N PHE A 99 16.51 -8.17 18.11
CA PHE A 99 16.09 -9.08 17.03
C PHE A 99 15.48 -10.38 17.59
N PRO A 100 14.60 -11.08 16.85
CA PRO A 100 14.19 -10.83 15.46
C PRO A 100 13.26 -9.62 15.31
N LEU A 101 13.44 -8.87 14.22
CA LEU A 101 12.76 -7.60 13.99
C LEU A 101 12.15 -7.55 12.58
N PHE A 102 10.90 -7.12 12.44
CA PHE A 102 10.38 -6.77 11.12
C PHE A 102 10.85 -5.37 10.74
N VAL A 103 11.51 -5.24 9.59
CA VAL A 103 12.02 -3.97 9.06
C VAL A 103 11.60 -3.84 7.60
N LYS A 104 11.23 -2.62 7.21
CA LYS A 104 11.03 -2.23 5.81
C LYS A 104 11.53 -0.81 5.57
N PRO A 105 11.89 -0.44 4.33
CA PRO A 105 12.00 0.95 3.94
C PRO A 105 10.67 1.67 4.22
N ALA A 106 10.73 2.92 4.66
CA ALA A 106 9.53 3.74 4.85
C ALA A 106 9.03 4.34 3.53
N GLY A 107 9.97 4.74 2.65
CA GLY A 107 9.72 5.24 1.30
C GLY A 107 9.88 4.16 0.23
N ASP A 108 10.71 4.43 -0.78
CA ASP A 108 10.99 3.51 -1.89
C ASP A 108 11.51 2.14 -1.44
N LYS A 109 11.27 1.12 -2.27
CA LYS A 109 11.61 -0.29 -2.00
C LYS A 109 13.12 -0.57 -2.12
N ALA A 110 13.95 0.15 -1.37
CA ALA A 110 15.40 -0.01 -1.33
C ALA A 110 15.85 -1.43 -0.92
N PHE A 111 15.07 -2.10 -0.07
CA PHE A 111 15.29 -3.48 0.34
C PHE A 111 13.98 -4.23 0.66
N GLU A 112 14.08 -5.55 0.87
CA GLU A 112 12.93 -6.43 1.11
C GLU A 112 12.27 -6.18 2.48
N ALA A 113 10.96 -5.94 2.48
CA ALA A 113 10.18 -5.80 3.72
C ALA A 113 9.97 -7.19 4.37
N ARG A 114 10.80 -7.56 5.35
CA ARG A 114 10.75 -8.89 6.00
C ARG A 114 11.09 -8.85 7.48
N VAL A 115 11.00 -10.02 8.12
CA VAL A 115 11.61 -10.29 9.43
C VAL A 115 13.09 -10.60 9.22
N TYR A 116 13.93 -9.94 10.00
CA TYR A 116 15.37 -10.11 10.04
C TYR A 116 15.76 -10.81 11.35
N ALA A 117 16.66 -11.79 11.29
CA ALA A 117 17.06 -12.58 12.47
C ALA A 117 18.16 -11.93 13.31
N SER A 118 18.95 -11.03 12.73
CA SER A 118 20.05 -10.30 13.38
C SER A 118 20.32 -8.97 12.68
N PRO A 119 21.11 -8.05 13.28
CA PRO A 119 21.60 -6.86 12.60
C PRO A 119 22.36 -7.19 11.31
N ASP A 120 23.12 -8.30 11.31
CA ASP A 120 23.90 -8.76 10.15
C ASP A 120 23.02 -9.09 8.94
N GLU A 121 21.78 -9.54 9.15
CA GLU A 121 20.85 -9.75 8.04
C GLU A 121 20.35 -8.42 7.42
N LEU A 122 20.45 -7.29 8.13
CA LEU A 122 20.27 -5.91 7.62
C LEU A 122 21.58 -5.30 7.07
N LEU A 123 22.66 -6.09 7.01
CA LEU A 123 23.91 -5.75 6.31
C LEU A 123 23.94 -6.46 4.96
N ALA A 124 23.65 -5.73 3.87
CA ALA A 124 24.01 -6.17 2.52
C ALA A 124 23.96 -5.01 1.52
N PRO A 125 24.90 -4.98 0.56
CA PRO A 125 26.32 -4.67 0.78
C PRO A 125 26.52 -3.14 0.94
N ASP A 126 27.53 -2.71 1.72
CA ASP A 126 28.27 -1.41 1.79
C ASP A 126 27.66 -0.04 1.35
N PHE A 127 26.39 0.06 0.97
CA PHE A 127 25.86 1.11 0.10
C PHE A 127 24.51 1.69 0.53
N TRP A 128 23.81 1.12 1.53
CA TRP A 128 22.59 1.73 2.07
C TRP A 128 22.95 2.84 3.06
N PRO A 129 22.47 4.09 2.86
CA PRO A 129 22.72 5.18 3.80
C PRO A 129 22.26 4.85 5.21
N GLU A 130 23.05 5.24 6.22
CA GLU A 130 22.72 5.00 7.63
C GLU A 130 21.42 5.70 8.06
N ASP A 131 21.13 6.85 7.45
CA ASP A 131 19.95 7.69 7.64
C ASP A 131 18.73 7.27 6.81
N LEU A 132 18.85 6.23 5.98
CA LEU A 132 17.74 5.70 5.17
C LEU A 132 16.50 5.46 6.06
N PRO A 133 15.35 6.09 5.78
CA PRO A 133 14.19 6.03 6.65
C PRO A 133 13.53 4.65 6.58
N VAL A 134 13.32 4.04 7.74
CA VAL A 134 12.73 2.71 7.89
C VAL A 134 11.54 2.74 8.83
N LEU A 135 10.67 1.75 8.67
CA LEU A 135 9.64 1.41 9.65
C LEU A 135 9.97 0.05 10.24
N THR A 136 10.06 -0.01 11.57
CA THR A 136 10.24 -1.26 12.33
C THR A 136 8.95 -1.61 13.06
N SER A 137 8.75 -2.89 13.38
CA SER A 137 7.57 -3.34 14.14
C SER A 137 7.79 -4.70 14.79
N GLU A 138 6.98 -4.99 15.80
CA GLU A 138 6.86 -6.32 16.40
C GLU A 138 6.56 -7.38 15.34
N VAL A 139 7.24 -8.53 15.44
CA VAL A 139 7.06 -9.66 14.52
C VAL A 139 5.70 -10.31 14.81
N VAL A 140 4.82 -10.31 13.81
CA VAL A 140 3.49 -10.94 13.90
C VAL A 140 3.29 -11.94 12.76
N ARG A 141 2.54 -13.01 13.03
CA ARG A 141 1.98 -13.86 11.99
C ARG A 141 0.75 -13.17 11.41
N TRP A 142 0.57 -13.24 10.10
CA TRP A 142 -0.64 -12.77 9.45
C TRP A 142 -1.51 -13.95 9.05
N GLU A 143 -2.82 -13.81 9.22
CA GLU A 143 -3.81 -14.76 8.68
C GLU A 143 -4.44 -14.23 7.40
N ILE A 144 -4.80 -12.94 7.39
CA ILE A 144 -5.38 -12.25 6.24
C ILE A 144 -4.82 -10.84 6.04
N GLU A 145 -4.74 -10.43 4.78
CA GLU A 145 -4.63 -9.08 4.27
C GLU A 145 -5.90 -8.73 3.50
N TYR A 146 -6.57 -7.66 3.93
CA TYR A 146 -7.54 -6.87 3.18
C TYR A 146 -6.85 -5.73 2.42
N ARG A 147 -7.61 -4.93 1.67
CA ARG A 147 -7.16 -3.77 0.90
C ARG A 147 -8.35 -2.83 0.75
N CYS A 148 -8.30 -1.66 1.37
CA CYS A 148 -9.32 -0.63 1.20
C CYS A 148 -8.91 0.38 0.13
N PHE A 149 -9.89 0.84 -0.62
CA PHE A 149 -9.78 1.96 -1.53
C PHE A 149 -10.57 3.13 -0.94
N VAL A 150 -9.92 4.29 -0.87
CA VAL A 150 -10.44 5.49 -0.21
C VAL A 150 -10.59 6.59 -1.24
N LEU A 151 -11.71 7.30 -1.20
CA LEU A 151 -12.00 8.50 -2.00
C LEU A 151 -12.63 9.53 -1.07
N ASP A 152 -12.17 10.78 -1.13
CA ASP A 152 -12.71 11.90 -0.33
C ASP A 152 -12.93 11.60 1.17
N GLY A 153 -11.99 10.86 1.77
CA GLY A 153 -12.03 10.45 3.18
C GLY A 153 -13.04 9.33 3.52
N LYS A 154 -13.62 8.67 2.52
CA LYS A 154 -14.56 7.55 2.67
C LYS A 154 -13.97 6.27 2.11
N VAL A 155 -14.30 5.14 2.73
CA VAL A 155 -13.95 3.81 2.21
C VAL A 155 -15.00 3.41 1.16
N GLU A 156 -14.61 3.41 -0.11
CA GLU A 156 -15.51 3.07 -1.22
C GLU A 156 -15.67 1.56 -1.40
N THR A 157 -14.57 0.81 -1.24
CA THR A 157 -14.60 -0.65 -1.32
C THR A 157 -13.40 -1.27 -0.61
N ALA A 158 -13.49 -2.57 -0.33
CA ALA A 158 -12.39 -3.35 0.21
C ALA A 158 -12.36 -4.76 -0.36
N SER A 159 -11.17 -5.38 -0.43
CA SER A 159 -11.01 -6.77 -0.87
C SER A 159 -9.87 -7.50 -0.15
N PRO A 160 -9.94 -8.83 0.02
CA PRO A 160 -8.83 -9.62 0.52
C PRO A 160 -7.69 -9.67 -0.52
N TYR A 161 -6.49 -9.25 -0.12
CA TYR A 161 -5.26 -9.23 -0.90
C TYR A 161 -4.37 -10.46 -0.67
N TRP A 162 -4.35 -11.02 0.54
CA TRP A 162 -3.55 -12.20 0.88
C TRP A 162 -4.23 -13.01 1.99
N ARG A 163 -4.21 -14.35 1.92
CA ARG A 163 -4.73 -15.25 2.97
C ARG A 163 -4.00 -16.59 2.93
N GLY A 164 -2.75 -16.66 3.35
CA GLY A 164 -2.01 -17.92 3.55
C GLY A 164 -1.61 -18.75 2.30
N GLU A 165 -2.20 -18.49 1.12
CA GLU A 165 -2.09 -19.21 -0.17
C GLU A 165 -3.12 -20.34 -0.42
N PRO A 166 -3.48 -20.62 -1.70
CA PRO A 166 -3.11 -19.91 -2.93
C PRO A 166 -4.27 -19.06 -3.48
N SER A 167 -4.00 -17.76 -3.73
CA SER A 167 -4.98 -16.75 -4.19
C SER A 167 -6.05 -16.34 -3.15
N THR A 168 -6.44 -15.07 -3.18
CA THR A 168 -7.68 -14.56 -2.54
C THR A 168 -8.81 -14.32 -3.56
N ARG A 169 -8.55 -14.68 -4.82
CA ARG A 169 -9.51 -14.69 -5.92
C ARG A 169 -10.02 -16.11 -6.16
N ASP A 170 -11.30 -16.22 -6.47
CA ASP A 170 -11.94 -17.45 -6.94
C ASP A 170 -11.62 -17.76 -8.43
N GLU A 171 -12.25 -18.80 -8.96
CA GLU A 171 -12.12 -19.24 -10.36
C GLU A 171 -12.56 -18.18 -11.39
N SER A 172 -13.44 -17.24 -11.00
CA SER A 172 -13.86 -16.12 -11.85
C SER A 172 -12.87 -14.95 -11.82
N GLY A 173 -11.87 -15.00 -10.92
CA GLY A 173 -10.95 -13.91 -10.64
C GLY A 173 -11.51 -12.86 -9.68
N ALA A 174 -12.70 -13.07 -9.11
CA ALA A 174 -13.31 -12.16 -8.14
C ALA A 174 -12.67 -12.35 -6.75
N TYR A 175 -12.45 -11.25 -6.03
CA TYR A 175 -11.94 -11.31 -4.66
C TYR A 175 -13.03 -11.74 -3.68
N VAL A 176 -12.89 -12.91 -3.06
CA VAL A 176 -13.94 -13.50 -2.19
C VAL A 176 -13.60 -13.33 -0.71
N SER A 177 -14.54 -12.74 0.03
CA SER A 177 -14.46 -12.48 1.47
C SER A 177 -15.80 -12.82 2.13
N PRO A 178 -15.80 -13.44 3.34
CA PRO A 178 -17.00 -13.55 4.16
C PRO A 178 -17.59 -12.15 4.43
N PRO A 179 -18.92 -11.95 4.28
CA PRO A 179 -19.54 -10.63 4.41
C PRO A 179 -19.23 -9.89 5.72
N ASP A 180 -19.12 -10.62 6.83
CA ASP A 180 -18.78 -10.06 8.13
C ASP A 180 -17.32 -9.59 8.20
N GLU A 181 -16.35 -10.38 7.73
CA GLU A 181 -14.93 -9.95 7.67
C GLU A 181 -14.78 -8.67 6.82
N LEU A 182 -15.46 -8.60 5.67
CA LEU A 182 -15.45 -7.43 4.79
C LEU A 182 -16.03 -6.19 5.48
N LYS A 183 -17.19 -6.35 6.11
CA LYS A 183 -17.87 -5.30 6.88
C LYS A 183 -16.99 -4.77 8.01
N GLU A 184 -16.31 -5.65 8.73
CA GLU A 184 -15.42 -5.25 9.83
C GLU A 184 -14.15 -4.55 9.33
N ALA A 185 -13.57 -4.98 8.21
CA ALA A 185 -12.45 -4.29 7.56
C ALA A 185 -12.85 -2.85 7.15
N ILE A 186 -14.02 -2.69 6.53
CA ILE A 186 -14.57 -1.36 6.16
C ILE A 186 -14.83 -0.51 7.41
N LEU A 187 -15.44 -1.07 8.47
CA LEU A 187 -15.69 -0.35 9.72
C LEU A 187 -14.39 0.11 10.39
N PHE A 188 -13.33 -0.69 10.34
CA PHE A 188 -12.02 -0.31 10.86
C PHE A 188 -11.36 0.80 10.05
N ALA A 189 -11.27 0.69 8.72
CA ALA A 189 -10.72 1.76 7.90
C ALA A 189 -11.45 3.09 8.13
N ASN A 190 -12.79 3.06 8.27
CA ASN A 190 -13.58 4.24 8.64
C ASN A 190 -13.27 4.79 10.05
N ARG A 191 -12.90 3.94 11.04
CA ARG A 191 -12.45 4.44 12.35
C ARG A 191 -11.11 5.17 12.23
N VAL A 192 -10.15 4.63 11.48
CA VAL A 192 -8.83 5.25 11.38
C VAL A 192 -8.82 6.49 10.49
N LEU A 193 -9.66 6.54 9.44
CA LEU A 193 -9.91 7.78 8.70
C LEU A 193 -10.60 8.88 9.54
N LYS A 194 -11.20 8.55 10.68
CA LYS A 194 -11.84 9.53 11.59
C LYS A 194 -10.91 10.03 12.70
N SER A 195 -9.86 9.29 13.05
CA SER A 195 -8.88 9.73 14.06
C SER A 195 -7.95 10.80 13.48
N LYS A 196 -8.32 12.07 13.69
CA LYS A 196 -7.53 13.28 13.39
C LYS A 196 -6.89 13.31 11.99
N ASN A 197 -7.75 13.47 10.97
CA ASN A 197 -7.31 13.98 9.67
C ASN A 197 -6.94 15.47 9.77
N GLU A 198 -5.67 15.77 10.05
CA GLU A 198 -5.14 17.14 9.86
C GLU A 198 -4.69 17.39 8.40
N ASN A 199 -4.40 16.32 7.63
CA ASN A 199 -3.66 16.42 6.35
C ASN A 199 -4.39 15.86 5.10
N GLY A 200 -5.73 15.93 5.03
CA GLY A 200 -6.47 15.68 3.77
C GLY A 200 -6.16 14.36 3.04
N ILE A 201 -5.86 13.30 3.78
CA ILE A 201 -5.22 12.08 3.24
C ILE A 201 -6.20 11.30 2.36
N THR A 202 -6.01 11.39 1.05
CA THR A 202 -6.76 10.61 0.03
C THR A 202 -6.35 9.13 -0.03
N ARG A 203 -5.22 8.73 0.58
CA ARG A 203 -4.77 7.33 0.65
C ARG A 203 -4.13 7.00 2.00
N ALA A 204 -4.85 6.23 2.81
CA ALA A 204 -4.37 5.80 4.13
C ALA A 204 -4.22 4.27 4.21
N ARG A 205 -3.23 3.79 4.98
CA ARG A 205 -2.87 2.36 5.13
C ARG A 205 -2.91 1.98 6.62
N PHE A 206 -3.58 0.89 6.98
CA PHE A 206 -3.90 0.52 8.38
C PHE A 206 -3.88 -1.01 8.58
N TRP A 207 -3.69 -1.57 9.79
CA TRP A 207 -3.44 -3.01 10.01
C TRP A 207 -4.09 -3.54 11.31
N MET A 208 -4.34 -4.85 11.45
CA MET A 208 -5.10 -5.47 12.56
C MET A 208 -4.87 -7.05 12.44
N TRP A 209 -4.54 -7.90 13.44
CA TRP A 209 -4.36 -9.41 13.32
C TRP A 209 -5.16 -10.38 14.29
N GLU A 210 -6.04 -11.28 13.83
CA GLU A 210 -7.00 -12.09 14.66
C GLU A 210 -6.39 -13.39 15.27
N SER A 211 -7.09 -14.15 16.15
CA SER A 211 -6.50 -15.33 16.85
C SER A 211 -7.38 -16.58 17.07
N SER A 212 -6.80 -17.78 16.86
CA SER A 212 -7.10 -18.97 17.66
C SER A 212 -5.91 -19.97 17.72
N GLN A 213 -5.41 -20.19 18.94
CA GLN A 213 -4.50 -21.22 19.48
C GLN A 213 -3.66 -22.14 18.53
N GLY A 214 -2.34 -22.25 18.81
CA GLY A 214 -1.55 -23.43 18.42
C GLY A 214 -0.03 -23.22 18.28
N ALA A 215 0.73 -23.73 19.27
CA ALA A 215 2.17 -24.03 19.35
C ALA A 215 3.18 -23.56 18.26
N ALA A 216 4.34 -23.09 18.72
CA ALA A 216 5.50 -22.77 17.88
C ALA A 216 6.23 -24.03 17.33
N GLY A 217 6.77 -23.92 16.11
CA GLY A 217 7.65 -24.92 15.47
C GLY A 217 8.35 -24.32 14.24
N PRO A 218 9.61 -24.71 13.91
CA PRO A 218 10.49 -23.86 13.10
C PRO A 218 10.59 -24.22 11.60
N LEU A 219 11.41 -23.43 10.91
CA LEU A 219 12.07 -23.63 9.61
C LEU A 219 11.34 -23.20 8.31
N SER A 220 11.79 -22.03 7.85
CA SER A 220 12.29 -21.77 6.49
C SER A 220 11.59 -22.43 5.29
N LYS A 221 10.87 -21.62 4.51
CA LYS A 221 10.78 -21.80 3.06
C LYS A 221 11.10 -20.49 2.35
N ARG A 222 12.15 -20.51 1.53
CA ARG A 222 12.47 -19.41 0.60
C ARG A 222 11.29 -19.24 -0.36
N ILE A 223 10.74 -18.04 -0.45
CA ILE A 223 9.76 -17.69 -1.48
C ILE A 223 10.37 -16.57 -2.33
N ARG A 224 10.85 -16.92 -3.53
CA ARG A 224 11.01 -15.93 -4.60
C ARG A 224 9.61 -15.56 -5.07
N ARG A 225 9.17 -14.32 -4.85
CA ARG A 225 8.03 -13.75 -5.56
C ARG A 225 8.40 -12.45 -6.24
N SER A 226 7.92 -12.32 -7.47
CA SER A 226 8.27 -11.29 -8.43
C SER A 226 7.84 -9.90 -7.95
N ALA A 227 8.74 -8.93 -8.12
CA ALA A 227 8.47 -7.54 -7.81
C ALA A 227 7.42 -6.98 -8.78
N TRP A 228 6.24 -6.67 -8.25
CA TRP A 228 5.27 -5.79 -8.92
C TRP A 228 5.10 -4.52 -8.07
N GLY A 229 5.46 -3.39 -8.68
CA GLY A 229 5.45 -2.07 -8.07
C GLY A 229 4.06 -1.42 -8.11
N PHE A 230 3.11 -1.94 -7.33
CA PHE A 230 1.83 -1.26 -7.13
C PHE A 230 1.72 -0.73 -5.70
N THR A 231 1.54 0.59 -5.58
CA THR A 231 1.32 1.31 -4.31
C THR A 231 -0.15 1.19 -3.89
N ALA A 232 -0.60 -0.04 -3.71
CA ALA A 232 -1.98 -0.37 -3.41
C ALA A 232 -2.14 -0.67 -1.90
N ALA A 233 -3.03 0.08 -1.23
CA ALA A 233 -3.19 0.06 0.22
C ALA A 233 -3.67 -1.32 0.72
N THR A 234 -3.20 -1.78 1.88
CA THR A 234 -3.63 -3.06 2.46
C THR A 234 -4.05 -2.89 3.92
N LEU A 235 -5.17 -3.52 4.28
CA LEU A 235 -5.75 -3.69 5.61
C LEU A 235 -5.44 -5.09 6.17
N LYS A 236 -5.70 -5.33 7.46
CA LYS A 236 -5.82 -6.66 8.12
C LYS A 236 -6.95 -6.57 9.21
N LYS A 237 -7.34 -7.62 9.99
CA LYS A 237 -8.31 -7.61 11.16
C LYS A 237 -7.83 -8.26 12.49
N CYS A 238 -8.08 -7.67 13.69
CA CYS A 238 -8.02 -8.19 15.10
C CYS A 238 -9.00 -7.55 16.12
N TRP A 239 -9.48 -8.35 17.08
CA TRP A 239 -9.81 -7.98 18.48
C TRP A 239 -9.22 -8.97 19.51
N LYS A 240 -9.22 -8.56 20.79
CA LYS A 240 -8.67 -9.31 21.96
C LYS A 240 -9.23 -10.72 22.16
#